data_AF-S4RS13-F1
#
_entry.id   AF-S4RS13-F1
#
_cell.length_a   1.000
_cell.length_b   1.000
_cell.length_c   1.000
_cell.angle_alpha   90.00
_cell.angle_beta   90.00
_cell.angle_gamma   90.00
#
_symmetry.space_group_name_H-M   'P 1'
#
loop_
_entity.id
_entity.type
_entity.pdbx_description
1 polymer ?
#
loop_
_entity_poly.entity_id
_entity_poly.type
_entity_poly.pdbx_seq_one_letter_code
_entity_poly.pdbx_strand_id
1 'polypeptide(L)'
;RSSQPPLRAWQRPLVRASRYRGQQRLSPLAPCRLLTPHHGNLHRVDAVGGPAAFLDILAPPYSPDTGRDCHYYRPLVPATNDDDHGGDDGVGEPCWLLEIPQPAEFWCGSQDYPGPPVI
;
A
#
# COMPACT_ATOMS: atom_id res chain seq x y z
N ARG A 1 10.14 -21.39 -6.61
CA ARG A 1 9.23 -20.84 -5.57
C ARG A 1 10.05 -20.71 -4.29
N SER A 2 10.48 -19.50 -3.93
CA SER A 2 11.19 -19.29 -2.65
C SER A 2 10.15 -19.35 -1.53
N SER A 3 10.18 -20.39 -0.70
CA SER A 3 9.35 -20.48 0.49
C SER A 3 9.89 -19.48 1.52
N GLN A 4 9.04 -18.55 1.96
CA GLN A 4 9.42 -17.72 3.09
C GLN A 4 9.67 -18.60 4.32
N PRO A 5 10.71 -18.30 5.13
CA PRO A 5 10.96 -19.06 6.35
C PRO A 5 9.74 -18.99 7.28
N PRO A 6 9.50 -20.04 8.09
CA PRO A 6 8.37 -20.07 9.02
C PRO A 6 8.43 -18.89 10.00
N LEU A 7 7.27 -18.40 10.41
CA LEU A 7 7.17 -17.29 11.36
C LEU A 7 7.78 -17.64 12.71
N ARG A 8 8.61 -16.73 13.21
CA ARG A 8 9.13 -16.79 14.58
C ARG A 8 8.01 -16.48 15.58
N ALA A 9 8.11 -17.01 16.79
CA ALA A 9 7.08 -16.83 17.82
C ALA A 9 6.74 -15.34 18.08
N TRP A 10 7.76 -14.47 18.11
CA TRP A 10 7.59 -13.03 18.32
C TRP A 10 6.93 -12.30 17.15
N GLN A 11 6.87 -12.88 15.95
CA GLN A 11 6.20 -12.28 14.80
C GLN A 11 4.69 -12.51 14.81
N ARG A 12 4.20 -13.52 15.54
CA ARG A 12 2.78 -13.89 15.55
C ARG A 12 1.85 -12.75 16.00
N PRO A 13 2.18 -11.95 17.04
CA PRO A 13 1.36 -10.81 17.44
C PRO A 13 1.34 -9.65 16.43
N LEU A 14 2.25 -9.65 15.44
CA LEU A 14 2.36 -8.63 14.40
C LEU A 14 1.60 -9.02 13.13
N VAL A 15 0.98 -10.20 13.09
CA VAL A 15 0.17 -10.63 11.95
C VAL A 15 -1.22 -9.98 12.01
N ARG A 16 -1.70 -9.52 10.86
CA ARG A 16 -3.03 -8.96 10.65
C ARG A 16 -3.72 -9.74 9.54
N ALA A 17 -4.99 -10.12 9.78
CA ALA A 17 -5.85 -10.65 8.72
C ALA A 17 -6.37 -9.48 7.88
N SER A 18 -6.43 -9.65 6.56
CA SER A 18 -6.93 -8.66 5.62
C SER A 18 -7.58 -9.36 4.42
N ARG A 19 -8.02 -8.56 3.45
CA ARG A 19 -8.56 -9.03 2.17
C ARG A 19 -7.79 -8.40 1.02
N TYR A 20 -7.22 -9.24 0.15
CA TYR A 20 -6.61 -8.82 -1.09
C TYR A 20 -7.69 -8.53 -2.12
N ARG A 21 -7.70 -7.31 -2.65
CA ARG A 21 -8.69 -6.84 -3.65
C ARG A 21 -8.13 -6.79 -5.07
N GLY A 22 -7.00 -7.44 -5.32
CA GLY A 22 -6.35 -7.43 -6.62
C GLY A 22 -5.33 -6.31 -6.80
N GLN A 23 -4.81 -6.23 -8.01
CA GLN A 23 -3.88 -5.21 -8.47
C GLN A 23 -4.48 -4.51 -9.67
N GLN A 24 -4.17 -3.23 -9.83
CA GLN A 24 -4.60 -2.45 -10.98
C GLN A 24 -3.42 -1.71 -11.61
N ARG A 25 -3.37 -1.66 -12.95
CA ARG A 25 -2.49 -0.75 -13.67
C ARG A 25 -3.17 0.60 -13.86
N LEU A 26 -2.50 1.66 -13.41
CA LEU A 26 -2.99 3.03 -13.54
C LEU A 26 -2.19 3.77 -14.61
N SER A 27 -2.89 4.63 -15.34
CA SER A 27 -2.32 5.57 -16.31
C SER A 27 -2.83 6.97 -16.00
N PRO A 28 -2.26 8.03 -16.62
CA PRO A 28 -2.77 9.40 -16.45
C PRO A 28 -4.24 9.59 -16.87
N LEU A 29 -4.82 8.64 -17.61
CA LEU A 29 -6.23 8.66 -18.02
C LEU A 29 -7.16 7.96 -17.01
N ALA A 30 -6.61 7.30 -15.99
CA ALA A 30 -7.41 6.62 -14.98
C ALA A 30 -8.13 7.64 -14.07
N PRO A 31 -9.36 7.35 -13.62
CA PRO A 31 -10.03 8.21 -12.65
C PRO A 31 -9.28 8.18 -11.31
N CYS A 32 -9.48 9.22 -10.49
CA CYS A 32 -8.94 9.28 -9.13
C CYS A 32 -9.40 8.06 -8.31
N ARG A 33 -8.54 7.54 -7.44
CA ARG A 33 -8.86 6.45 -6.52
C ARG A 33 -9.20 7.03 -5.15
N LEU A 34 -10.34 6.64 -4.60
CA LEU A 34 -10.75 7.00 -3.25
C LEU A 34 -10.44 5.85 -2.31
N LEU A 35 -9.61 6.13 -1.31
CA LEU A 35 -9.31 5.21 -0.22
C LEU A 35 -9.97 5.77 1.04
N THR A 36 -10.56 4.89 1.84
CA THR A 36 -11.18 5.24 3.12
C THR A 36 -10.57 4.38 4.22
N PRO A 37 -10.75 4.72 5.50
CA PRO A 37 -10.24 3.90 6.61
C PRO A 37 -10.65 2.42 6.55
N HIS A 38 -11.74 2.10 5.85
CA HIS A 38 -12.28 0.74 5.71
C HIS A 38 -12.16 0.18 4.30
N HIS A 39 -11.65 0.97 3.34
CA HIS A 39 -11.65 0.61 1.93
C HIS A 39 -10.34 1.00 1.23
N GLY A 40 -9.58 0.03 0.72
CA GLY A 40 -8.29 0.28 0.07
C GLY A 40 -7.21 0.90 0.99
N ASN A 41 -7.44 0.90 2.31
CA ASN A 41 -6.57 1.53 3.30
C ASN A 41 -5.16 0.92 3.39
N LEU A 42 -4.98 -0.30 2.87
CA LEU A 42 -3.69 -0.96 2.74
C LEU A 42 -3.43 -1.17 1.25
N HIS A 43 -2.38 -0.55 0.73
CA HIS A 43 -2.04 -0.61 -0.69
C HIS A 43 -0.54 -0.50 -0.90
N ARG A 44 -0.11 -0.88 -2.09
CA ARG A 44 1.25 -0.73 -2.59
C ARG A 44 1.17 -0.10 -3.97
N VAL A 45 2.03 0.88 -4.23
CA VAL A 45 2.16 1.51 -5.54
C VAL A 45 3.55 1.19 -6.06
N ASP A 46 3.62 0.64 -7.27
CA ASP A 46 4.85 0.35 -7.97
C ASP A 46 4.88 1.12 -9.29
N ALA A 47 6.02 1.74 -9.61
CA ALA A 47 6.22 2.39 -10.89
C ALA A 47 6.47 1.32 -11.98
N VAL A 48 5.69 1.34 -13.06
CA VAL A 48 5.76 0.34 -14.14
C VAL A 48 6.38 0.97 -15.37
N GLY A 49 7.48 0.42 -15.86
CA GLY A 49 8.11 0.84 -17.12
C GLY A 49 8.88 2.16 -17.07
N GLY A 50 9.10 2.75 -15.88
CA GLY A 50 9.88 3.97 -15.69
C GLY A 50 9.43 4.78 -14.48
N PRO A 51 9.97 6.00 -14.28
CA PRO A 51 9.51 6.92 -13.25
C PRO A 51 8.03 7.26 -13.42
N ALA A 52 7.32 7.37 -12.29
CA ALA A 52 5.92 7.76 -12.24
C ALA A 52 5.74 8.90 -11.24
N ALA A 53 4.80 9.79 -11.54
CA ALA A 53 4.34 10.82 -10.61
C ALA A 53 2.84 10.59 -10.35
N PHE A 54 2.45 10.72 -9.09
CA PHE A 54 1.06 10.67 -8.64
C PHE A 54 0.85 11.75 -7.59
N LEU A 55 -0.41 12.12 -7.37
CA LEU A 55 -0.81 13.14 -6.40
C LEU A 55 -1.76 12.49 -5.39
N ASP A 56 -1.36 12.52 -4.13
CA ASP A 56 -2.20 12.08 -3.00
C ASP A 56 -2.71 13.28 -2.21
N ILE A 57 -3.98 13.23 -1.84
CA ILE A 57 -4.62 14.16 -0.91
C ILE A 57 -5.02 13.36 0.33
N LEU A 58 -4.38 13.67 1.46
CA LEU A 58 -4.62 12.99 2.74
C LEU A 58 -5.56 13.82 3.62
N ALA A 59 -6.63 13.21 4.10
CA ALA A 59 -7.62 13.86 4.96
C ALA A 59 -8.08 12.93 6.10
N PRO A 60 -7.59 13.10 7.35
CA PRO A 60 -6.52 14.01 7.76
C PRO A 60 -5.11 13.51 7.35
N PRO A 61 -4.09 14.37 7.36
CA PRO A 61 -2.69 13.93 7.21
C PRO A 61 -2.24 13.00 8.35
N TYR A 62 -1.16 12.26 8.11
CA TYR A 62 -0.45 11.52 9.15
C TYR A 62 -0.04 12.44 10.31
N SER A 63 -0.02 11.89 11.51
CA SER A 63 0.35 12.60 12.73
C SER A 63 0.73 11.57 13.79
N PRO A 64 2.03 11.29 13.92
CA PRO A 64 2.57 10.39 14.95
C PRO A 64 2.09 10.76 16.35
N ASP A 65 2.07 12.05 16.66
CA ASP A 65 1.66 12.58 17.97
C ASP A 65 0.21 12.26 18.34
N THR A 66 -0.63 11.96 17.35
CA THR A 66 -2.04 11.59 17.54
C THR A 66 -2.34 10.14 17.14
N GLY A 67 -1.29 9.31 17.00
CA GLY A 67 -1.41 7.88 16.69
C GLY A 67 -1.77 7.58 15.23
N ARG A 68 -1.59 8.54 14.32
CA ARG A 68 -1.73 8.35 12.86
C ARG A 68 -0.37 8.16 12.23
N ASP A 69 0.37 7.17 12.72
CA ASP A 69 1.63 6.72 12.16
C ASP A 69 1.41 5.95 10.85
N CYS A 70 2.39 6.01 9.96
CA CYS A 70 2.42 5.14 8.78
C CYS A 70 3.03 3.80 9.18
N HIS A 71 2.26 2.71 9.02
CA HIS A 71 2.70 1.35 9.31
C HIS A 71 2.98 0.59 8.02
N TYR A 72 4.03 -0.23 8.03
CA TYR A 72 4.44 -1.02 6.87
C TYR A 72 4.09 -2.48 7.07
N TYR A 73 3.71 -3.13 5.98
CA TYR A 73 3.24 -4.51 5.99
C TYR A 73 3.86 -5.29 4.84
N ARG A 74 4.14 -6.57 5.07
CA ARG A 74 4.47 -7.52 4.01
C ARG A 74 3.47 -8.68 3.97
N PRO A 75 3.04 -9.14 2.79
CA PRO A 75 2.24 -10.36 2.70
C PRO A 75 3.08 -11.58 3.10
N LEU A 76 2.47 -12.50 3.86
CA LEU A 76 3.08 -13.79 4.23
C LEU A 76 3.11 -14.78 3.07
N VAL A 77 2.10 -14.68 2.21
CA VAL A 77 2.03 -15.41 0.94
C VAL A 77 1.95 -14.35 -0.15
N PRO A 78 2.90 -14.30 -1.10
CA PRO A 78 2.81 -13.37 -2.21
C PRO A 78 1.48 -13.54 -2.93
N ALA A 79 0.83 -12.44 -3.31
CA ALA A 79 -0.31 -12.49 -4.21
C ALA A 79 0.14 -13.22 -5.49
N THR A 80 -0.67 -14.14 -5.99
CA THR A 80 -0.44 -14.75 -7.30
C THR A 80 -0.56 -13.66 -8.35
N ASN A 81 0.42 -13.59 -9.26
CA ASN A 81 0.47 -12.61 -10.35
C ASN A 81 -0.62 -12.85 -11.42
N ASP A 82 -1.51 -13.80 -11.19
CA ASP A 82 -2.48 -14.25 -12.15
C ASP A 82 -3.80 -13.56 -11.84
N ASP A 83 -4.21 -12.77 -12.84
CA ASP A 83 -5.48 -12.12 -13.06
C ASP A 83 -5.61 -10.65 -12.62
N ASP A 84 -5.65 -9.80 -13.65
CA ASP A 84 -6.24 -8.45 -13.67
C ASP A 84 -7.75 -8.59 -13.41
N HIS A 85 -8.12 -9.02 -12.21
CA HIS A 85 -9.50 -9.03 -11.75
C HIS A 85 -9.88 -7.59 -11.40
N GLY A 86 -10.12 -6.81 -12.46
CA GLY A 86 -10.75 -5.51 -12.38
C GLY A 86 -12.13 -5.65 -11.77
N GLY A 87 -12.28 -5.16 -10.55
CA GLY A 87 -13.57 -5.02 -9.89
C GLY A 87 -13.43 -4.82 -8.40
N ASP A 88 -13.71 -3.60 -7.93
CA ASP A 88 -13.86 -3.30 -6.51
C ASP A 88 -15.13 -3.92 -5.87
N ASP A 89 -15.95 -4.55 -6.71
CA ASP A 89 -17.27 -5.09 -6.40
C ASP A 89 -17.22 -6.55 -5.84
N GLY A 90 -16.02 -7.14 -5.74
CA GLY A 90 -15.81 -8.51 -5.26
C GLY A 90 -15.46 -8.63 -3.77
N VAL A 91 -15.86 -9.74 -3.14
CA VAL A 91 -15.38 -10.09 -1.79
C VAL A 91 -13.91 -10.52 -1.91
N GLY A 92 -12.99 -9.59 -1.61
CA GLY A 92 -11.55 -9.84 -1.72
C GLY A 92 -11.06 -11.09 -0.98
N GLU A 93 -10.00 -11.70 -1.50
CA GLU A 93 -9.46 -12.97 -1.02
C GLU A 93 -8.81 -12.82 0.37
N PRO A 94 -9.01 -13.75 1.30
CA PRO A 94 -8.36 -13.69 2.60
C PRO A 94 -6.82 -13.65 2.47
N CYS A 95 -6.17 -12.63 3.05
CA CYS A 95 -4.70 -12.49 3.05
C CYS A 95 -4.12 -12.10 4.43
N TRP A 96 -2.89 -12.55 4.69
CA TRP A 96 -2.23 -12.43 5.99
C TRP A 96 -1.03 -11.50 5.82
N LEU A 97 -1.02 -10.41 6.57
CA LEU A 97 0.00 -9.37 6.51
C LEU A 97 0.81 -9.38 7.79
N LEU A 98 2.14 -9.33 7.68
CA LEU A 98 3.02 -9.11 8.81
C LEU A 98 3.39 -7.63 8.87
N GLU A 99 3.10 -6.99 9.99
CA GLU A 99 3.62 -5.66 10.30
C GLU A 99 5.15 -5.71 10.43
N ILE A 100 5.82 -4.81 9.73
CA ILE A 100 7.28 -4.73 9.65
C ILE A 100 7.73 -3.29 9.92
N PRO A 101 8.99 -3.08 10.35
CA PRO A 101 9.60 -1.76 10.28
C PRO A 101 9.60 -1.24 8.84
N GLN A 102 9.75 0.07 8.69
CA GLN A 102 9.98 0.68 7.37
C GLN A 102 11.12 -0.07 6.65
N PRO A 103 10.89 -0.54 5.41
CA PRO A 103 11.93 -1.21 4.63
C PRO A 103 13.16 -0.31 4.44
N ALA A 104 14.36 -0.86 4.54
CA ALA A 104 15.60 -0.09 4.43
C ALA A 104 15.80 0.51 3.03
N GLU A 105 15.21 -0.11 2.02
CA GLU A 105 15.17 0.33 0.63
C GLU A 105 14.15 1.44 0.36
N PHE A 106 13.22 1.71 1.29
CA PHE A 106 12.22 2.76 1.16
C PHE A 106 12.72 4.05 1.79
N TRP A 107 12.85 5.09 0.98
CA TRP A 107 13.23 6.42 1.43
C TRP A 107 12.40 7.49 0.69
N CYS A 108 12.15 8.60 1.39
CA CYS A 108 11.47 9.76 0.83
C CYS A 108 12.41 10.97 0.86
N GLY A 109 12.58 11.63 -0.28
CA GLY A 109 13.18 12.95 -0.36
C GLY A 109 12.11 14.04 -0.32
N SER A 110 12.43 15.19 0.26
CA SER A 110 11.58 16.39 0.20
C SER A 110 12.21 17.43 -0.72
N GLN A 111 11.35 18.11 -1.47
CA GLN A 111 11.74 19.21 -2.34
C GLN A 111 10.68 20.31 -2.27
N ASP A 112 11.11 21.56 -2.28
CA ASP A 112 10.21 22.72 -2.36
C ASP A 112 9.42 22.69 -3.67
N TYR A 113 8.14 23.02 -3.60
CA TYR A 113 7.26 23.03 -4.76
C TYR A 113 7.58 24.23 -5.67
N PRO A 114 8.07 24.03 -6.92
CA PRO A 114 8.45 25.12 -7.81
C PRO A 114 7.32 25.54 -8.77
N GLY A 115 6.13 24.97 -8.59
CA GLY A 115 4.98 25.20 -9.47
C GLY A 115 4.24 26.51 -9.19
N PRO A 116 3.09 26.71 -9.83
CA PRO A 116 2.25 27.89 -9.60
C PRO A 116 1.86 28.04 -8.12
N PRO A 117 1.66 29.26 -7.61
CA PRO A 117 1.24 29.46 -6.22
C PRO A 117 -0.03 28.68 -5.87
N VAL A 118 -0.03 28.06 -4.69
CA VAL A 118 -1.24 27.50 -4.07
C VAL A 118 -1.85 28.63 -3.24
N ILE A 119 -3.00 29.14 -3.67
CA ILE A 119 -3.72 30.26 -3.04
C ILE A 119 -4.98 29.80 -2.32
#